data_AF-A0A2D2H0Q1-F1
#
_entry.id   AF-A0A2D2H0Q1-F1
#
_cell.length_a   1.000
_cell.length_b   1.000
_cell.length_c   1.000
_cell.angle_alpha   90.00
_cell.angle_beta   90.00
_cell.angle_gamma   90.00
#
_symmetry.space_group_name_H-M   'P 1'
#
loop_
_entity.id
_entity.type
_entity.pdbx_description
1 polymer ?
#
loop_
_entity_poly.entity_id
_entity_poly.type
_entity_poly.pdbx_seq_one_letter_code
_entity_poly.pdbx_strand_id
1 'polypeptide(L)'
;MGKLDTPLPANYLSAIQQLVDKRNAQAMQEQKRFFARDLHEEALAELIQRAEAGEPIIFMATPASRASRRTLWVDEKLKAGVDHLAMLHGVTRSAVVWTALHGYLERRDALRGAIAA
;
A
#
# COMPACT_ATOMS: atom_id res chain seq x y z
N MET A 1 -2.24 -17.17 -3.42
CA MET A 1 -2.53 -15.75 -3.66
C MET A 1 -3.43 -15.33 -2.51
N GLY A 2 -2.93 -14.43 -1.68
CA GLY A 2 -3.51 -14.09 -0.40
C GLY A 2 -4.58 -13.01 -0.50
N LYS A 3 -5.56 -13.07 0.40
CA LYS A 3 -6.62 -12.07 0.54
C LYS A 3 -6.35 -11.17 1.73
N LEU A 4 -6.37 -9.85 1.53
CA LEU A 4 -6.29 -8.84 2.58
C LEU A 4 -7.49 -7.89 2.49
N ASP A 5 -8.29 -7.83 3.55
CA ASP A 5 -9.42 -6.91 3.64
C ASP A 5 -9.02 -5.69 4.49
N THR A 6 -9.05 -4.50 3.89
CA THR A 6 -8.64 -3.26 4.57
C THR A 6 -9.50 -2.08 4.13
N PRO A 7 -9.78 -1.09 5.01
CA PRO A 7 -10.17 0.22 4.52
C PRO A 7 -9.02 0.82 3.69
N LEU A 8 -9.34 1.73 2.77
CA LEU A 8 -8.36 2.49 1.99
C LEU A 8 -8.26 3.94 2.48
N PRO A 9 -7.08 4.58 2.46
CA PRO A 9 -6.94 6.00 2.73
C PRO A 9 -7.85 6.87 1.87
N ALA A 10 -8.24 8.03 2.39
CA ALA A 10 -8.97 9.02 1.59
C ALA A 10 -8.14 9.39 0.34
N ASN A 11 -8.81 9.56 -0.79
CA ASN A 11 -8.19 9.87 -2.09
C ASN A 11 -7.14 8.84 -2.57
N TYR A 12 -7.05 7.68 -1.93
CA TYR A 12 -6.06 6.66 -2.28
C TYR A 12 -6.22 6.17 -3.71
N LEU A 13 -7.46 5.95 -4.15
CA LEU A 13 -7.75 5.45 -5.50
C LEU A 13 -7.35 6.44 -6.60
N SER A 14 -7.57 7.74 -6.41
CA SER A 14 -7.13 8.75 -7.37
C SER A 14 -5.61 8.88 -7.36
N ALA A 15 -4.98 8.92 -6.18
CA ALA A 15 -3.53 9.01 -6.04
C ALA A 15 -2.80 7.81 -6.65
N ILE A 16 -3.28 6.58 -6.40
CA ILE A 16 -2.67 5.38 -6.97
C ILE A 16 -2.86 5.32 -8.48
N GLN A 17 -4.01 5.76 -9.00
CA GLN A 17 -4.26 5.81 -10.43
C GLN A 17 -3.32 6.82 -11.12
N GLN A 18 -3.16 8.02 -10.57
CA GLN A 18 -2.20 9.00 -11.08
C GLN A 18 -0.77 8.45 -11.10
N LEU A 19 -0.38 7.69 -10.07
CA LEU A 19 0.94 7.06 -10.03
C LEU A 19 1.10 5.95 -11.07
N VAL A 20 0.07 5.13 -11.28
CA VAL A 20 0.03 4.13 -12.36
C VAL A 20 0.19 4.81 -13.72
N ASP A 21 -0.58 5.87 -13.98
CA ASP A 21 -0.56 6.58 -15.26
C ASP A 21 0.80 7.24 -15.50
N LYS A 22 1.38 7.88 -14.47
CA LYS A 22 2.72 8.46 -14.53
C LYS A 22 3.79 7.40 -14.84
N ARG A 23 3.75 6.24 -14.17
CA ARG A 23 4.71 5.16 -14.42
C ARG A 23 4.55 4.54 -15.80
N ASN A 24 3.31 4.35 -16.25
CA ASN A 24 3.03 3.85 -17.59
C ASN A 24 3.41 4.83 -18.69
N ALA A 25 3.31 6.15 -18.45
CA ALA A 25 3.79 7.16 -19.39
C ALA A 25 5.33 7.20 -19.49
N GLN A 26 6.03 6.85 -18.41
CA GLN A 26 7.49 6.77 -18.36
C GLN A 26 8.04 5.44 -18.91
N ALA A 27 7.24 4.37 -18.87
CA ALA A 27 7.58 3.09 -19.47
C ALA A 27 7.60 3.23 -21.00
N MET A 28 8.80 3.34 -21.60
CA MET A 28 8.96 3.28 -23.06
C MET A 28 8.41 1.93 -23.59
N GLN A 29 7.96 1.93 -24.84
CA GLN A 29 7.06 0.96 -25.51
C GLN A 29 7.34 -0.55 -25.36
N GLU A 30 8.44 -0.96 -24.71
CA GLU A 30 8.82 -2.37 -24.49
C GLU A 30 8.74 -2.83 -23.02
N GLN A 31 8.37 -1.97 -22.07
CA GLN A 31 8.27 -2.34 -20.65
C GLN A 31 6.85 -2.78 -20.24
N LYS A 32 6.79 -3.72 -19.29
CA LYS A 32 5.56 -4.25 -18.70
C LYS A 32 4.67 -3.11 -18.19
N ARG A 33 3.40 -3.09 -18.60
CA ARG A 33 2.39 -2.16 -18.08
C ARG A 33 2.18 -2.37 -16.58
N PHE A 34 2.22 -1.29 -15.82
CA PHE A 34 1.92 -1.27 -14.39
C PHE A 34 0.41 -1.19 -14.15
N PHE A 35 -0.06 -1.92 -13.15
CA PHE A 35 -1.41 -1.87 -12.63
C PHE A 35 -1.41 -1.45 -11.16
N ALA A 36 -2.56 -0.98 -10.65
CA ALA A 36 -2.70 -0.59 -9.24
C ALA A 36 -2.31 -1.72 -8.28
N ARG A 37 -2.59 -2.99 -8.66
CA ARG A 37 -2.17 -4.16 -7.90
C ARG A 37 -0.65 -4.23 -7.72
N ASP A 38 0.13 -3.99 -8.78
CA ASP A 38 1.60 -4.02 -8.68
C ASP A 38 2.08 -2.97 -7.66
N LEU A 39 1.47 -1.78 -7.65
CA LEU A 39 1.80 -0.73 -6.68
C LEU A 39 1.37 -1.08 -5.25
N HIS A 40 0.27 -1.81 -5.06
CA HIS A 40 -0.13 -2.31 -3.74
C HIS A 40 0.88 -3.32 -3.20
N GLU A 41 1.30 -4.26 -4.05
CA GLU A 41 2.31 -5.27 -3.68
C GLU A 41 3.67 -4.61 -3.40
N GLU A 42 4.08 -3.61 -4.19
CA GLU A 42 5.27 -2.80 -3.91
C GLU A 42 5.18 -2.08 -2.56
N ALA A 43 4.05 -1.45 -2.24
CA ALA A 43 3.87 -0.76 -0.97
C ALA A 43 4.03 -1.68 0.23
N LEU A 44 3.47 -2.90 0.15
CA LEU A 44 3.62 -3.92 1.19
C LEU A 44 5.06 -4.41 1.31
N ALA A 45 5.69 -4.72 0.18
CA ALA A 45 7.08 -5.18 0.15
C ALA A 45 8.02 -4.14 0.76
N GLU A 46 7.85 -2.87 0.41
CA GLU A 46 8.66 -1.76 0.93
C GLU A 46 8.51 -1.61 2.45
N LEU A 47 7.29 -1.74 2.99
CA LEU A 47 7.09 -1.70 4.44
C LEU A 47 7.75 -2.89 5.15
N ILE A 48 7.61 -4.10 4.60
CA ILE A 48 8.19 -5.33 5.15
C ILE A 48 9.71 -5.22 5.18
N GLN A 49 10.33 -4.83 4.07
CA GLN A 49 11.78 -4.67 3.97
C GLN A 49 12.33 -3.66 4.98
N ARG A 50 11.62 -2.54 5.18
CA ARG A 50 12.01 -1.52 6.18
C ARG A 50 11.95 -2.05 7.59
N ALA A 51 10.87 -2.79 7.92
CA ALA A 51 10.74 -3.43 9.22
C ALA A 51 11.83 -4.50 9.45
N GLU A 52 12.14 -5.31 8.42
CA GLU A 52 13.22 -6.31 8.46
C GLU A 52 14.61 -5.68 8.61
N ALA A 53 14.81 -4.48 8.05
CA ALA A 53 16.03 -3.70 8.22
C ALA A 53 16.16 -3.04 9.61
N GLY A 54 15.18 -3.23 10.50
CA GLY A 54 15.17 -2.68 11.86
C GLY A 54 14.73 -1.22 11.93
N GLU A 55 14.12 -0.68 10.88
CA GLU A 55 13.58 0.67 10.92
C GLU A 55 12.38 0.75 11.89
N PRO A 56 12.31 1.75 12.79
CA PRO A 56 11.16 1.92 13.66
C PRO A 56 9.92 2.33 12.84
N ILE A 57 8.92 1.45 12.79
CA ILE A 57 7.66 1.70 12.08
C ILE A 57 6.57 2.13 13.07
N ILE A 58 6.02 3.33 12.86
CA ILE A 58 4.80 3.78 13.55
C ILE A 58 3.59 3.31 12.74
N PHE A 59 2.84 2.35 13.29
CA PHE A 59 1.63 1.85 12.63
C PHE A 59 0.45 2.80 12.85
N MET A 60 -0.20 3.17 11.76
CA MET A 60 -1.37 4.04 11.77
C MET A 60 -2.61 3.25 12.20
N ALA A 61 -3.43 3.86 13.05
CA ALA A 61 -4.74 3.32 13.37
C ALA A 61 -5.63 3.35 12.12
N THR A 62 -6.24 2.21 11.79
CA THR A 62 -7.26 2.19 10.75
C THR A 62 -8.56 2.82 11.26
N PRO A 63 -9.20 3.71 10.48
CA PRO A 63 -10.48 4.27 10.88
C PRO A 63 -11.52 3.16 11.05
N ALA A 64 -12.28 3.22 12.15
CA ALA A 64 -13.34 2.27 12.47
C ALA A 64 -14.62 2.48 11.64
N SER A 65 -14.72 3.60 10.89
CA SER A 65 -15.92 4.01 10.17
C SER A 65 -16.20 3.15 8.93
N ARG A 66 -17.39 3.32 8.33
CA ARG A 66 -17.84 2.70 7.06
C ARG A 66 -16.99 3.10 5.82
N ALA A 67 -15.73 3.48 5.99
CA ALA A 67 -14.79 3.62 4.88
C ALA A 67 -14.84 2.35 4.02
N SER A 68 -14.91 2.52 2.69
CA SER A 68 -15.10 1.40 1.78
C SER A 68 -13.96 0.39 1.94
N ARG A 69 -14.24 -0.71 2.64
CA ARG A 69 -13.31 -1.82 2.73
C ARG A 69 -13.13 -2.42 1.35
N ARG A 70 -11.89 -2.67 0.96
CA ARG A 70 -11.54 -3.31 -0.31
C ARG A 70 -10.76 -4.57 -0.02
N THR A 71 -11.01 -5.56 -0.87
CA THR A 71 -10.23 -6.77 -0.95
C THR A 71 -9.01 -6.52 -1.82
N LEU A 72 -7.82 -6.68 -1.25
CA LEU A 72 -6.56 -6.71 -1.99
C LEU A 72 -6.14 -8.17 -2.16
N TRP A 73 -5.90 -8.54 -3.41
CA TRP A 73 -5.33 -9.83 -3.79
C TRP A 73 -3.83 -9.66 -3.98
N VAL A 74 -3.03 -10.34 -3.17
CA VAL A 74 -1.58 -10.17 -3.12
C VAL A 74 -0.85 -11.51 -3.22
N ASP A 75 0.45 -11.49 -3.49
CA ASP A 75 1.28 -12.69 -3.35
C ASP A 75 1.18 -13.30 -1.93
N GLU A 76 1.27 -14.62 -1.84
CA GLU A 76 1.12 -15.33 -0.57
C GLU A 76 2.24 -14.97 0.42
N LYS A 77 3.46 -14.74 -0.07
CA LYS A 77 4.59 -14.32 0.78
C LYS A 77 4.37 -12.93 1.36
N LEU A 78 3.80 -12.01 0.56
CA LEU A 78 3.46 -10.68 1.04
C LEU A 78 2.37 -10.73 2.11
N LYS A 79 1.34 -11.57 1.91
CA LYS A 79 0.32 -11.80 2.94
C LYS A 79 0.95 -12.35 4.23
N ALA A 80 1.86 -13.33 4.12
CA ALA A 80 2.55 -13.88 5.28
C ALA A 80 3.40 -12.83 6.01
N GLY A 81 4.09 -11.95 5.27
CA GLY A 81 4.84 -10.82 5.85
C GLY A 81 3.92 -9.83 6.57
N VAL A 82 2.76 -9.51 6.00
CA VAL A 82 1.74 -8.68 6.67
C VAL A 82 1.23 -9.35 7.96
N ASP A 83 0.95 -10.64 7.92
CA ASP A 83 0.52 -11.42 9.10
C ASP A 83 1.59 -11.42 10.19
N HIS A 84 2.86 -11.58 9.80
CA HIS A 84 3.99 -11.56 10.71
C HIS A 84 4.16 -10.20 11.39
N LEU A 85 4.14 -9.10 10.63
CA LEU A 85 4.23 -7.75 11.19
C LEU A 85 3.06 -7.43 12.12
N ALA A 86 1.84 -7.81 11.74
CA ALA A 86 0.66 -7.60 12.57
C ALA A 86 0.81 -8.29 13.94
N MET A 87 1.26 -9.54 13.92
CA MET A 87 1.52 -10.31 15.15
C MET A 87 2.66 -9.71 15.97
N LEU A 88 3.81 -9.42 15.35
CA LEU A 88 5.01 -8.93 16.01
C LEU A 88 4.77 -7.59 16.74
N HIS A 89 4.01 -6.69 16.13
CA HIS A 89 3.76 -5.35 16.68
C HIS A 89 2.43 -5.23 17.44
N GLY A 90 1.66 -6.32 17.57
CA GLY A 90 0.36 -6.30 18.26
C GLY A 90 -0.68 -5.39 17.60
N VAL A 91 -0.66 -5.30 16.27
CA VAL A 91 -1.57 -4.45 15.48
C VAL A 91 -2.42 -5.30 14.54
N THR A 92 -3.45 -4.70 13.94
CA THR A 92 -4.29 -5.42 12.97
C THR A 92 -3.60 -5.50 11.60
N ARG A 93 -3.92 -6.54 10.81
CA ARG A 93 -3.51 -6.63 9.39
C ARG A 93 -3.87 -5.36 8.62
N SER A 94 -5.07 -4.83 8.87
CA SER A 94 -5.53 -3.60 8.21
C SER A 94 -4.65 -2.40 8.59
N ALA A 95 -4.16 -2.30 9.83
CA ALA A 95 -3.21 -1.26 10.24
C ALA A 95 -1.86 -1.37 9.51
N VAL A 96 -1.35 -2.58 9.33
CA VAL A 96 -0.15 -2.83 8.53
C VAL A 96 -0.35 -2.37 7.08
N VAL A 97 -1.44 -2.84 6.44
CA VAL A 97 -1.73 -2.48 5.04
C VAL A 97 -1.96 -0.98 4.91
N TRP A 98 -2.75 -0.37 5.79
CA TRP A 98 -3.00 1.08 5.77
C TRP A 98 -1.71 1.89 5.87
N THR A 99 -0.83 1.51 6.80
CA THR A 99 0.47 2.16 7.00
C THR A 99 1.34 2.03 5.75
N ALA A 100 1.36 0.84 5.13
CA ALA A 100 2.10 0.61 3.89
C ALA A 100 1.59 1.53 2.76
N LEU A 101 0.29 1.51 2.51
CA LEU A 101 -0.35 2.27 1.43
C LEU A 101 -0.18 3.78 1.61
N HIS A 102 -0.40 4.28 2.83
CA HIS A 102 -0.25 5.70 3.14
C HIS A 102 1.21 6.14 2.98
N GLY A 103 2.15 5.46 3.65
CA GLY A 103 3.56 5.83 3.62
C GLY A 103 4.18 5.72 2.22
N TYR A 104 3.73 4.75 1.42
CA TYR A 104 4.19 4.60 0.04
C TYR A 104 3.81 5.79 -0.85
N LEU A 105 2.58 6.31 -0.72
CA LEU A 105 2.12 7.50 -1.45
C LEU A 105 2.77 8.78 -0.92
N GLU A 106 2.97 8.91 0.40
CA GLU A 106 3.65 10.07 0.98
C GLU A 106 5.08 10.20 0.48
N ARG A 107 5.84 9.10 0.46
CA ARG A 107 7.23 9.07 -0.03
C ARG A 107 7.37 9.37 -1.51
N ARG A 108 6.28 9.30 -2.27
CA ARG A 108 6.24 9.58 -3.72
C ARG A 108 5.57 10.91 -4.04
N ASP A 109 5.30 11.75 -3.03
CA ASP A 109 4.56 13.01 -3.11
C ASP A 109 3.17 12.89 -3.78
N ALA A 110 2.65 11.67 -3.94
CA ALA A 110 1.42 11.40 -4.66
C ALA A 110 0.18 11.81 -3.85
N LEU A 111 0.28 11.85 -2.52
CA LEU A 111 -0.77 12.35 -1.63
C LEU A 111 -0.96 13.87 -1.72
N ARG A 112 0.10 14.65 -2.01
CA ARG A 112 0.01 16.12 -2.18
C ARG A 112 -0.62 16.50 -3.52
N GLY A 113 -0.33 15.74 -4.59
CA GLY A 113 -0.91 15.97 -5.92
C GLY A 113 -2.41 15.67 -6.00
N ALA A 114 -2.90 14.65 -5.27
CA ALA A 114 -4.30 14.24 -5.30
C ALA A 114 -5.25 15.16 -4.51
N ILE A 115 -4.73 16.08 -3.69
CA ILE A 115 -5.51 17.07 -2.93
C ILE A 115 -5.65 18.40 -3.73
N ALA A 116 -4.79 18.63 -4.72
CA ALA A 116 -4.75 19.86 -5.50
C ALA A 116 -5.37 19.75 -6.91
N ALA A 117 -5.94 18.59 -7.26
CA ALA A 117 -6.61 18.31 -8.54
C ALA A 117 -8.11 18.06 -8.32
#